data_AF-A0A935LQY4-F1
#
_entry.id   AF-A0A935LQY4-F1
#
_cell.length_a   1.000
_cell.length_b   1.000
_cell.length_c   1.000
_cell.angle_alpha   90.00
_cell.angle_beta   90.00
_cell.angle_gamma   90.00
#
_symmetry.space_group_name_H-M   'P 1'
#
loop_
_entity.id
_entity.type
_entity.pdbx_description
1 polymer ?
#
loop_
_entity_poly.entity_id
_entity_poly.type
_entity_poly.pdbx_seq_one_letter_code
_entity_poly.pdbx_strand_id
1 'polypeptide(L)'
;MNRSGRPIVAIDAPSGVGPEREASDNTDCIHATTTLVLEVPRLEMFLPETGPCFGRWEVIPTVWIRRRCDPARRRPELIGKGDVQDLLRVRPRSGQGHLRPCGAHCWFFGSFRCRRSGHARALCAAG
;
A
#
# COMPACT_ATOMS: atom_id res chain seq x y z
N MET A 1 -5.72 16.12 -23.51
CA MET A 1 -4.39 16.02 -22.85
C MET A 1 -3.85 14.59 -22.83
N ASN A 2 -4.62 13.61 -22.32
CA ASN A 2 -4.20 12.19 -22.26
C ASN A 2 -3.74 11.60 -23.60
N ARG A 3 -4.33 12.01 -24.73
CA ARG A 3 -3.95 11.53 -26.08
C ARG A 3 -2.82 12.34 -26.74
N SER A 4 -2.21 13.28 -26.03
CA SER A 4 -1.21 14.19 -26.63
C SER A 4 0.16 13.54 -26.88
N GLY A 5 0.42 12.36 -26.31
CA GLY A 5 1.73 11.70 -26.38
C GLY A 5 2.85 12.43 -25.63
N ARG A 6 2.54 13.53 -24.91
CA ARG A 6 3.52 14.29 -24.13
C ARG A 6 3.48 13.87 -22.66
N PRO A 7 4.60 13.95 -21.93
CA PRO A 7 4.61 13.80 -20.49
C PRO A 7 3.68 14.82 -19.83
N ILE A 8 2.86 14.37 -18.89
CA ILE A 8 1.93 15.23 -18.13
C ILE A 8 2.43 15.31 -16.69
N VAL A 9 2.65 16.53 -16.22
CA VAL A 9 2.99 16.81 -14.82
C VAL A 9 1.75 17.37 -14.13
N ALA A 10 1.27 16.68 -13.11
CA ALA A 10 0.20 17.16 -12.25
C ALA A 10 0.77 17.80 -10.98
N ILE A 11 0.12 18.87 -10.51
CA ILE A 11 0.48 19.55 -9.27
C ILE A 11 -0.62 19.27 -8.26
N ASP A 12 -0.21 18.74 -7.12
CA ASP A 12 -1.05 18.23 -6.04
C ASP A 12 -1.94 17.05 -6.47
N ALA A 13 -2.82 17.24 -7.46
CA ALA A 13 -3.72 16.23 -8.03
C ALA A 13 -3.71 16.23 -9.56
N PRO A 14 -3.87 15.07 -10.21
CA PRO A 14 -4.35 15.05 -11.58
C PRO A 14 -5.76 15.66 -11.64
N SER A 15 -5.99 16.54 -12.60
CA SER A 15 -7.31 17.14 -12.79
C SER A 15 -8.35 16.05 -13.07
N GLY A 16 -9.52 16.19 -12.48
CA GLY A 16 -10.59 15.19 -12.57
C GLY A 16 -10.57 14.16 -11.44
N VAL A 17 -9.53 14.11 -10.60
CA VAL A 17 -9.53 13.34 -9.34
C VAL A 17 -10.09 14.20 -8.21
N GLY A 18 -11.05 13.68 -7.46
CA GLY A 18 -11.60 14.36 -6.29
C GLY A 18 -12.42 13.43 -5.38
N PRO A 19 -12.64 13.82 -4.11
CA PRO A 19 -13.24 12.97 -3.08
C PRO A 19 -14.73 12.66 -3.32
N GLU A 20 -15.40 13.43 -4.18
CA GLU A 20 -16.84 13.29 -4.46
C GLU A 20 -17.15 12.48 -5.73
N ARG A 21 -16.13 11.99 -6.45
CA ARG A 21 -16.38 11.17 -7.65
C ARG A 21 -16.59 9.71 -7.25
N GLU A 22 -17.60 9.10 -7.86
CA GLU A 22 -17.76 7.66 -7.78
C GLU A 22 -16.53 6.96 -8.34
N ALA A 23 -16.09 5.94 -7.61
CA ALA A 23 -14.91 5.14 -7.93
C ALA A 23 -14.99 4.51 -9.35
N SER A 24 -16.17 4.42 -9.94
CA SER A 24 -16.40 3.81 -11.25
C SER A 24 -15.84 4.59 -12.45
N ASP A 25 -15.52 5.89 -12.33
CA ASP A 25 -15.33 6.74 -13.52
C ASP A 25 -13.97 7.44 -13.57
N ASN A 26 -12.95 6.63 -13.86
CA ASN A 26 -11.58 7.09 -14.07
C ASN A 26 -11.29 7.60 -15.50
N THR A 27 -12.28 7.47 -16.39
CA THR A 27 -12.22 7.83 -17.81
C THR A 27 -12.00 9.33 -18.04
N ASP A 28 -12.49 10.15 -17.11
CA ASP A 28 -12.45 11.62 -17.20
C ASP A 28 -11.30 12.26 -16.40
N CYS A 29 -10.42 11.46 -15.78
CA CYS A 29 -9.23 11.99 -15.10
C CYS A 29 -8.08 12.23 -16.09
N ILE A 30 -7.20 13.17 -15.75
CA ILE A 30 -5.88 13.26 -16.36
C ILE A 30 -5.01 12.11 -15.85
N HIS A 31 -4.38 11.38 -16.77
CA HIS A 31 -3.36 10.39 -16.42
C HIS A 31 -1.98 11.06 -16.43
N ALA A 32 -1.52 11.44 -15.25
CA ALA A 32 -0.23 12.08 -15.09
C ALA A 32 0.91 11.09 -15.30
N THR A 33 1.99 11.53 -15.95
CA THR A 33 3.27 10.82 -15.94
C THR A 33 3.94 10.99 -14.59
N THR A 34 3.86 12.19 -14.01
CA THR A 34 4.37 12.49 -12.67
C THR A 34 3.45 13.46 -11.93
N THR A 35 3.22 13.23 -10.64
CA THR A 35 2.48 14.13 -9.76
C THR A 35 3.37 14.67 -8.65
N LEU A 36 3.46 16.00 -8.52
CA LEU A 36 4.11 16.66 -7.40
C LEU A 36 3.09 16.90 -6.30
N VAL A 37 3.10 16.07 -5.26
CA VAL A 37 2.12 16.08 -4.19
C VAL A 37 2.56 17.07 -3.12
N LEU A 38 1.67 17.96 -2.68
CA LEU A 38 2.04 18.97 -1.70
C LEU A 38 1.82 18.46 -0.28
N GLU A 39 2.85 18.56 0.55
CA GLU A 39 2.86 18.25 1.99
C GLU A 39 2.64 16.79 2.38
N VAL A 40 1.50 16.19 2.04
CA VAL A 40 1.10 14.86 2.49
C VAL A 40 0.43 14.09 1.34
N PRO A 41 0.74 12.78 1.16
CA PRO A 41 0.01 11.92 0.24
C PRO A 41 -1.50 11.97 0.48
N ARG A 42 -2.29 12.09 -0.59
CA ARG A 42 -3.74 12.05 -0.48
C ARG A 42 -4.28 10.63 -0.58
N LEU A 43 -5.46 10.40 -0.01
CA LEU A 43 -6.08 9.07 0.05
C LEU A 43 -6.38 8.51 -1.35
N GLU A 44 -6.78 9.35 -2.30
CA GLU A 44 -7.12 8.97 -3.68
C GLU A 44 -5.94 8.32 -4.40
N MET A 45 -4.71 8.57 -3.96
CA MET A 45 -3.51 7.94 -4.51
C MET A 45 -3.46 6.42 -4.26
N PHE A 46 -4.17 5.96 -3.23
CA PHE A 46 -4.15 4.57 -2.75
C PHE A 46 -5.46 3.83 -3.03
N LEU A 47 -6.44 4.49 -3.64
CA LEU A 47 -7.66 3.85 -4.09
C LEU A 47 -7.41 3.16 -5.44
N PRO A 48 -7.91 1.92 -5.65
CA PRO A 48 -7.69 1.19 -6.89
C PRO A 48 -8.27 1.93 -8.10
N GLU A 49 -9.28 2.74 -7.86
CA GLU A 49 -9.94 3.51 -8.89
C GLU A 49 -9.11 4.72 -9.28
N THR A 50 -8.79 5.63 -8.37
CA THR A 50 -8.13 6.90 -8.72
C THR A 50 -6.61 6.87 -8.69
N GLY A 51 -6.00 5.94 -7.96
CA GLY A 51 -4.55 5.79 -7.84
C GLY A 51 -3.80 5.71 -9.19
N PRO A 52 -4.29 4.96 -10.19
CA PRO A 52 -3.69 4.91 -11.53
C PRO A 52 -3.58 6.26 -12.25
N CYS A 53 -4.37 7.28 -11.91
CA CYS A 53 -4.29 8.61 -12.52
C CYS A 53 -3.02 9.38 -12.11
N PHE A 54 -2.40 9.04 -10.97
CA PHE A 54 -1.29 9.80 -10.39
C PHE A 54 0.08 9.52 -11.01
N GLY A 55 0.26 8.37 -11.64
CA GLY A 55 1.55 7.94 -12.17
C GLY A 55 2.63 7.87 -11.07
N ARG A 56 3.87 8.23 -11.42
CA ARG A 56 4.93 8.41 -10.41
C ARG A 56 4.62 9.64 -9.58
N TRP A 57 4.86 9.62 -8.28
CA TRP A 57 4.63 10.80 -7.44
C TRP A 57 5.79 11.05 -6.49
N GLU A 58 5.92 12.32 -6.10
CA GLU A 58 6.90 12.80 -5.13
C GLU A 58 6.23 13.81 -4.20
N VAL A 59 6.47 13.69 -2.90
CA VAL A 59 5.94 14.62 -1.90
C VAL A 59 6.89 15.80 -1.78
N ILE A 60 6.37 16.99 -2.05
CA ILE A 60 7.06 18.26 -1.92
C ILE A 60 6.72 18.86 -0.55
N PRO A 61 7.70 18.94 0.37
CA PRO A 61 7.47 19.57 1.66
C PRO A 61 7.23 21.07 1.48
N THR A 62 6.22 21.61 2.16
CA THR A 62 6.02 23.06 2.25
C THR A 62 6.09 23.55 3.69
N VAL A 63 6.27 24.85 3.88
CA VAL A 63 6.44 25.49 5.20
C VAL A 63 5.15 25.55 6.03
N TRP A 64 4.00 25.12 5.48
CA TRP A 64 2.68 25.36 6.06
C TRP A 64 2.24 24.28 7.07
N ILE A 65 2.43 22.99 6.77
CA ILE A 65 1.97 21.88 7.63
C ILE A 65 2.74 21.76 8.96
N ARG A 66 4.00 22.23 9.01
CA ARG A 66 4.86 22.14 10.21
C ARG A 66 4.28 22.87 11.43
N ARG A 67 3.35 23.81 11.21
CA ARG A 67 2.66 24.58 12.27
C ARG A 67 1.27 24.03 12.64
N ARG A 68 0.68 23.13 11.83
CA ARG A 68 -0.71 22.67 11.98
C ARG A 68 -0.89 21.17 12.20
N CYS A 69 0.19 20.38 12.11
CA CYS A 69 0.16 18.99 12.52
C CYS A 69 0.16 18.89 14.05
N ASP A 70 -1.04 18.82 14.62
CA ASP A 70 -1.26 18.36 15.99
C ASP A 70 -0.94 16.86 16.08
N PRO A 71 0.10 16.44 16.83
CA PRO A 71 0.44 15.03 16.99
C PRO A 71 -0.64 14.23 17.73
N ALA A 72 -1.57 14.87 18.44
CA ALA A 72 -2.65 14.19 19.15
C ALA A 72 -3.78 13.71 18.22
N ARG A 73 -3.93 14.30 17.02
CA ARG A 73 -4.89 13.82 16.02
C ARG A 73 -4.26 12.69 15.21
N ARG A 74 -4.74 11.45 15.43
CA ARG A 74 -4.44 10.31 14.56
C ARG A 74 -4.87 10.64 13.13
N ARG A 75 -3.89 10.76 12.24
CA ARG A 75 -4.10 10.88 10.80
C ARG A 75 -3.79 9.54 10.14
N PRO A 76 -4.42 9.21 9.00
CA PRO A 76 -3.95 8.11 8.18
C PRO A 76 -2.47 8.34 7.84
N GLU A 77 -1.65 7.33 8.06
CA GLU A 77 -0.21 7.36 7.84
C GLU A 77 0.15 6.38 6.72
N LEU A 78 1.05 6.81 5.84
CA LEU A 78 1.55 5.96 4.78
C LEU A 78 2.64 5.06 5.34
N ILE A 79 2.34 3.77 5.48
CA ILE A 79 3.30 2.77 5.97
C ILE A 79 4.26 2.38 4.86
N GLY A 80 5.52 2.75 5.02
CA GLY A 80 6.63 2.40 4.16
C GLY A 80 7.42 1.19 4.66
N LYS A 81 8.46 0.84 3.89
CA LYS A 81 9.36 -0.27 4.21
C LYS A 81 10.07 -0.09 5.57
N GLY A 82 10.49 1.14 5.88
CA GLY A 82 11.19 1.45 7.13
C GLY A 82 10.31 1.20 8.36
N ASP A 83 9.04 1.60 8.29
CA ASP A 83 8.09 1.46 9.40
C ASP A 83 7.81 0.00 9.76
N VAL A 84 7.90 -0.89 8.77
CA VAL A 84 7.68 -2.33 8.95
C VAL A 84 8.94 -3.05 9.42
N GLN A 85 10.14 -2.58 9.06
CA GLN A 85 11.39 -3.31 9.32
C GLN A 85 11.60 -3.62 10.81
N ASP A 86 11.30 -2.67 11.68
CA ASP A 86 11.45 -2.83 13.13
C ASP A 86 10.34 -3.71 13.74
N LEU A 87 9.21 -3.85 13.05
CA LEU A 87 8.11 -4.74 13.44
C LEU A 87 8.36 -6.19 13.02
N LEU A 88 9.26 -6.43 12.06
CA LEU A 88 9.57 -7.77 11.60
C LEU A 88 10.40 -8.52 12.65
N ARG A 89 9.88 -9.68 13.06
CA ARG A 89 10.61 -10.57 13.97
C ARG A 89 11.89 -11.06 13.29
N VAL A 90 13.04 -10.68 13.85
CA VAL A 90 14.35 -11.18 13.40
C VAL A 90 14.43 -12.67 13.69
N ARG A 91 14.64 -13.48 12.65
CA ARG A 91 14.83 -14.93 12.80
C ARG A 91 16.30 -15.21 13.16
N PRO A 92 16.60 -15.91 14.27
CA PRO A 92 17.96 -16.34 14.56
C PRO A 92 18.47 -17.21 13.42
N ARG A 93 19.63 -16.87 12.84
CA ARG A 93 20.33 -17.67 11.82
C ARG A 93 21.23 -18.73 12.45
N SER A 94 20.81 -19.38 13.55
CA SER A 94 21.52 -20.56 14.04
C SER A 94 21.29 -21.71 13.05
N GLY A 95 22.37 -22.33 12.56
CA GLY A 95 22.37 -23.43 11.59
C GLY A 95 21.73 -24.75 12.06
N GLN A 96 20.86 -24.70 13.07
CA GLN A 96 20.12 -25.83 13.63
C GLN A 96 18.67 -25.38 13.85
N GLY A 97 17.94 -25.22 12.75
CA GLY A 97 16.50 -24.96 12.78
C GLY A 97 15.74 -26.24 13.11
N HIS A 98 15.64 -26.62 14.38
CA HIS A 98 14.59 -27.55 14.80
C HIS A 98 13.23 -26.90 14.50
N LEU A 99 12.20 -27.69 14.17
CA LEU A 99 10.90 -27.27 13.63
C LEU A 99 10.10 -26.24 14.47
N ARG A 100 10.65 -25.70 15.56
CA ARG A 100 9.94 -24.79 16.48
C ARG A 100 10.66 -23.46 16.83
N PRO A 101 10.89 -22.52 15.88
CA PRO A 101 11.20 -21.13 16.25
C PRO A 101 10.04 -20.14 16.04
N CYS A 102 8.91 -20.57 15.45
CA CYS A 102 7.72 -19.74 15.27
C CYS A 102 6.55 -20.38 16.03
N GLY A 103 5.81 -19.61 16.82
CA GLY A 103 4.71 -20.12 17.65
C GLY A 103 3.75 -21.03 16.86
N ALA A 104 3.18 -22.03 17.54
CA ALA A 104 2.21 -22.92 16.93
C ALA A 104 0.89 -22.17 16.71
N HIS A 105 0.56 -21.87 15.46
CA HIS A 105 -0.75 -21.33 15.08
C HIS A 105 -1.54 -22.44 14.40
N CYS A 106 -2.63 -22.88 15.04
CA CYS A 106 -3.54 -23.87 14.44
C CYS A 106 -4.61 -23.11 13.65
N TRP A 107 -4.58 -23.23 12.33
CA TRP A 107 -5.57 -22.61 11.45
C TRP A 107 -6.66 -23.64 11.14
N PHE A 108 -7.86 -23.45 11.66
CA PHE A 108 -9.03 -24.21 11.22
C PHE A 108 -9.66 -23.49 10.02
N PHE A 109 -9.44 -24.01 8.82
CA PHE A 109 -10.18 -23.60 7.64
C PHE A 109 -11.29 -24.63 7.36
N GLY A 110 -12.55 -24.17 7.35
CA GLY A 110 -13.67 -24.92 6.78
C GLY A 110 -13.47 -25.16 5.28
N SER A 111 -14.21 -26.11 4.71
CA SER A 111 -13.98 -26.59 3.34
C SER A 111 -14.31 -25.54 2.26
N PHE A 112 -13.33 -24.71 1.91
CA PHE A 112 -13.27 -24.04 0.62
C PHE A 112 -12.42 -24.88 -0.32
N ARG A 113 -13.02 -25.33 -1.44
CA ARG A 113 -12.37 -26.19 -2.44
C ARG A 113 -11.34 -25.37 -3.25
N CYS A 114 -10.16 -25.15 -2.67
CA CYS A 114 -9.01 -24.53 -3.32
C CYS A 114 -8.38 -25.53 -4.31
N ARG A 115 -8.60 -25.34 -5.62
CA ARG A 115 -7.84 -26.06 -6.66
C ARG A 115 -6.51 -25.34 -6.89
N ARG A 116 -5.44 -26.01 -6.45
CA ARG A 116 -4.00 -25.76 -6.71
C ARG A 116 -3.33 -24.64 -5.91
N SER A 117 -2.47 -25.04 -4.98
CA SER A 117 -1.02 -24.81 -5.06
C SER A 117 -0.27 -25.50 -3.91
N GLY A 118 0.80 -26.24 -4.25
CA GLY A 118 1.97 -26.47 -3.39
C GLY A 118 1.84 -27.35 -2.14
N HIS A 119 2.20 -28.62 -2.30
CA HIS A 119 2.54 -29.61 -1.27
C HIS A 119 2.88 -29.11 0.15
N ALA A 120 2.03 -29.46 1.11
CA ALA A 120 2.41 -29.71 2.50
C ALA A 120 1.58 -30.88 3.04
N ARG A 121 2.10 -32.11 2.92
CA ARG A 121 1.57 -33.27 3.65
C ARG A 121 2.09 -33.19 5.09
N ALA A 122 1.25 -32.75 6.01
CA ALA A 122 1.47 -32.98 7.43
C ALA A 122 1.12 -34.43 7.75
N LEU A 123 2.13 -35.27 7.96
CA LEU A 123 1.96 -36.58 8.57
C LEU A 123 1.83 -36.37 10.08
N CYS A 124 0.60 -36.39 10.59
CA CYS A 124 0.34 -36.63 11.99
C CYS A 124 0.66 -38.10 12.27
N ALA A 125 1.80 -38.38 12.91
CA ALA A 125 2.02 -39.67 13.57
C ALA A 125 1.54 -39.52 15.01
N ALA A 126 0.38 -40.13 15.29
CA ALA A 126 0.00 -40.50 16.65
C ALA A 126 0.74 -41.80 17.00
N GLY A 127 1.35 -41.81 18.18
CA GLY A 127 2.03 -42.95 18.80
C GLY A 127 2.43 -42.56 20.20
#